data_AF-A0A2E3H460-F1
#
_entry.id   AF-A0A2E3H460-F1
#
_cell.length_a   1.000
_cell.length_b   1.000
_cell.length_c   1.000
_cell.angle_alpha   90.00
_cell.angle_beta   90.00
_cell.angle_gamma   90.00
#
_symmetry.space_group_name_H-M   'P 1'
#
loop_
_entity.id
_entity.type
_entity.pdbx_description
1 polymer ?
#
loop_
_entity_poly.entity_id
_entity_poly.type
_entity_poly.pdbx_seq_one_letter_code
_entity_poly.pdbx_strand_id
1 'polypeptide(L)'
;MRKLLTCLIVLATAAPLVAQDGARAAAPDLEVQRTTGVAGNPQAAAGADGSGATAPDVANDAAATPPEGDTATEATDGVFLDIMPESLDELRWVKRVIAVFSDSPVDPNFRRQMEALRARPDDLAYRDVVVVTDTDPASQSALRETFRPRGFMMVLIGKDGQIKLRKPLPWDVREISRAIDKTPLRQQELRDQGQRGGP
;
A
#
# COMPACT_ATOMS: atom_id res chain seq x y z
N MET A 1 31.24 41.41 11.13
CA MET A 1 31.94 41.35 12.43
C MET A 1 31.09 40.49 13.37
N ARG A 2 31.64 39.36 13.83
CA ARG A 2 31.48 38.65 15.13
C ARG A 2 30.10 38.80 15.83
N LYS A 3 29.37 37.74 16.19
CA LYS A 3 29.72 36.64 17.12
C LYS A 3 28.79 35.44 16.82
N LEU A 4 29.24 34.20 16.59
CA LEU A 4 29.81 33.20 17.51
C LEU A 4 28.89 32.83 18.70
N LEU A 5 28.77 31.50 18.89
CA LEU A 5 28.42 30.79 20.15
C LEU A 5 26.91 30.77 20.49
N THR A 6 26.25 29.63 20.77
CA THR A 6 26.70 28.53 21.64
C THR A 6 25.84 27.28 21.41
N CYS A 7 26.50 26.17 21.05
CA CYS A 7 26.08 24.81 21.36
C CYS A 7 25.99 24.63 22.88
N LEU A 8 24.87 24.12 23.41
CA LEU A 8 24.86 23.50 24.72
C LEU A 8 24.37 22.06 24.62
N ILE A 9 25.34 21.18 24.85
CA ILE A 9 25.31 19.74 24.90
C ILE A 9 24.97 19.31 26.33
N VAL A 10 24.06 18.34 26.45
CA VAL A 10 23.93 17.28 27.48
C VAL A 10 23.66 17.67 28.94
N LEU A 11 22.62 17.04 29.50
CA LEU A 11 22.53 16.37 30.81
C LEU A 11 21.20 15.57 30.79
N ALA A 12 21.18 14.29 30.42
CA ALA A 12 21.39 13.14 31.30
C ALA A 12 20.59 13.21 32.61
N THR A 13 19.39 12.61 32.63
CA THR A 13 18.63 12.33 33.86
C THR A 13 17.93 10.96 33.81
N ALA A 14 18.56 10.03 34.52
CA ALA A 14 18.04 8.94 35.36
C ALA A 14 16.76 8.18 34.95
N ALA A 15 16.96 6.91 34.60
CA ALA A 15 15.98 5.83 34.77
C ALA A 15 15.84 5.42 36.25
N PRO A 16 14.70 4.84 36.64
CA PRO A 16 14.70 3.81 37.67
C PRO A 16 14.19 2.45 37.17
N LEU A 17 14.88 1.47 37.74
CA LEU A 17 14.76 0.02 37.71
C LEU A 17 13.53 -0.47 38.51
N VAL A 18 12.65 -1.27 37.90
CA VAL A 18 11.73 -2.22 38.57
C VAL A 18 11.57 -3.39 37.59
N ALA A 19 12.30 -4.51 37.72
CA ALA A 19 12.14 -5.60 38.68
C ALA A 19 10.73 -6.23 38.67
N GLN A 20 10.52 -7.23 37.80
CA GLN A 20 9.60 -8.34 38.09
C GLN A 20 10.29 -9.66 37.75
N ASP A 21 10.54 -10.41 38.82
CA ASP A 21 10.93 -11.81 38.88
C ASP A 21 9.68 -12.60 39.28
N GLY A 22 9.47 -13.81 38.73
CA GLY A 22 8.43 -14.70 39.23
C GLY A 22 7.85 -15.73 38.25
N ALA A 23 8.46 -16.92 38.27
CA ALA A 23 7.86 -18.27 38.12
C ALA A 23 7.14 -18.62 36.80
N ARG A 24 7.58 -19.59 35.97
CA ARG A 24 7.89 -21.03 36.14
C ARG A 24 6.68 -21.96 36.37
N ALA A 25 6.58 -22.95 35.47
CA ALA A 25 5.76 -24.18 35.45
C ALA A 25 4.29 -23.99 35.00
N ALA A 26 3.66 -24.85 34.19
CA ALA A 26 3.86 -26.28 33.95
C ALA A 26 3.25 -26.74 32.60
N ALA A 27 3.89 -27.72 31.95
CA ALA A 27 3.21 -28.72 31.12
C ALA A 27 2.61 -29.81 32.05
N PRO A 28 1.62 -30.63 31.63
CA PRO A 28 1.95 -31.85 30.87
C PRO A 28 0.85 -32.39 29.91
N ASP A 29 1.28 -33.41 29.13
CA ASP A 29 0.60 -34.56 28.51
C ASP A 29 -0.65 -34.37 27.60
N LEU A 30 -0.64 -34.75 26.31
CA LEU A 30 -0.53 -36.08 25.67
C LEU A 30 -1.84 -36.90 25.71
N GLU A 31 -2.58 -36.94 24.58
CA GLU A 31 -3.40 -38.09 24.12
C GLU A 31 -3.91 -37.79 22.69
N VAL A 32 -3.22 -38.18 21.61
CA VAL A 32 -3.42 -39.44 20.84
C VAL A 32 -4.85 -39.99 20.90
N GLN A 33 -5.61 -39.86 19.81
CA GLN A 33 -6.42 -40.98 19.31
C GLN A 33 -6.62 -40.87 17.78
N ARG A 34 -6.21 -41.96 17.12
CA ARG A 34 -6.31 -42.25 15.70
C ARG A 34 -7.65 -42.93 15.43
N THR A 35 -8.34 -42.60 14.34
CA THR A 35 -9.11 -43.54 13.50
C THR A 35 -9.29 -42.90 12.12
N THR A 36 -8.55 -43.30 11.09
CA THR A 36 -8.90 -44.29 10.05
C THR A 36 -10.21 -44.01 9.29
N GLY A 37 -10.10 -43.78 7.98
CA GLY A 37 -11.22 -43.70 7.05
C GLY A 37 -10.74 -43.66 5.60
N VAL A 38 -10.42 -44.83 5.05
CA VAL A 38 -10.05 -45.11 3.66
C VAL A 38 -11.32 -45.44 2.86
N ALA A 39 -11.47 -44.87 1.66
CA ALA A 39 -12.22 -45.36 0.48
C ALA A 39 -12.23 -44.18 -0.53
N GLY A 40 -11.66 -44.22 -1.73
CA GLY A 40 -11.45 -45.33 -2.66
C GLY A 40 -12.69 -45.50 -3.54
N ASN A 41 -12.76 -44.83 -4.70
CA ASN A 41 -13.26 -45.40 -5.97
C ASN A 41 -13.10 -44.41 -7.17
N PRO A 42 -13.31 -44.83 -8.44
CA PRO A 42 -12.21 -44.94 -9.39
C PRO A 42 -12.50 -44.19 -10.72
N GLN A 43 -11.57 -44.37 -11.64
CA GLN A 43 -11.59 -43.92 -13.02
C GLN A 43 -12.25 -44.95 -13.97
N ALA A 44 -12.82 -44.46 -15.09
CA ALA A 44 -13.13 -45.12 -16.39
C ALA A 44 -14.56 -44.75 -16.86
N ALA A 45 -14.92 -44.57 -18.13
CA ALA A 45 -14.26 -44.53 -19.44
C ALA A 45 -15.32 -44.13 -20.50
N ALA A 46 -14.86 -43.63 -21.67
CA ALA A 46 -15.39 -43.75 -23.06
C ALA A 46 -16.91 -43.54 -23.36
N GLY A 47 -17.37 -43.03 -24.51
CA GLY A 47 -16.77 -42.61 -25.79
C GLY A 47 -17.89 -42.22 -26.80
N ALA A 48 -17.53 -42.18 -28.09
CA ALA A 48 -18.33 -41.92 -29.32
C ALA A 48 -18.62 -40.43 -29.62
N ASP A 49 -18.13 -39.79 -30.70
CA ASP A 49 -17.99 -40.08 -32.15
C ASP A 49 -18.92 -39.11 -32.91
N GLY A 50 -18.36 -38.33 -33.84
CA GLY A 50 -19.11 -37.33 -34.59
C GLY A 50 -18.28 -36.57 -35.63
N SER A 51 -18.03 -37.26 -36.74
CA SER A 51 -17.45 -36.82 -38.02
C SER A 51 -17.77 -35.40 -38.50
N GLY A 52 -16.79 -34.73 -39.12
CA GLY A 52 -16.98 -33.52 -39.92
C GLY A 52 -15.68 -33.05 -40.59
N ALA A 53 -15.54 -33.37 -41.87
CA ALA A 53 -14.36 -33.14 -42.69
C ALA A 53 -14.15 -31.68 -43.17
N THR A 54 -12.92 -31.43 -43.66
CA THR A 54 -12.54 -30.57 -44.81
C THR A 54 -11.92 -29.20 -44.50
N ALA A 55 -10.63 -29.06 -44.85
CA ALA A 55 -9.88 -27.81 -45.08
C ALA A 55 -10.33 -27.17 -46.42
N PRO A 56 -10.11 -25.86 -46.77
CA PRO A 56 -8.80 -25.20 -46.66
C PRO A 56 -8.79 -23.67 -46.36
N ASP A 57 -7.58 -23.20 -46.04
CA ASP A 57 -6.92 -21.92 -46.41
C ASP A 57 -7.79 -20.74 -46.89
N VAL A 58 -7.84 -19.68 -46.08
CA VAL A 58 -7.76 -18.28 -46.57
C VAL A 58 -6.93 -17.44 -45.60
N ALA A 59 -5.82 -16.91 -46.11
CA ALA A 59 -5.06 -15.83 -45.53
C ALA A 59 -5.97 -14.63 -45.15
N ASN A 60 -5.82 -14.12 -43.93
CA ASN A 60 -6.20 -12.76 -43.59
C ASN A 60 -4.97 -12.03 -43.04
N ASP A 61 -4.22 -11.46 -43.98
CA ASP A 61 -3.34 -10.33 -43.74
C ASP A 61 -4.23 -9.12 -43.41
N ALA A 62 -4.40 -8.85 -42.12
CA ALA A 62 -4.96 -7.61 -41.65
C ALA A 62 -4.10 -7.14 -40.49
N ALA A 63 -3.17 -6.26 -40.83
CA ALA A 63 -2.39 -5.44 -39.93
C ALA A 63 -3.29 -4.85 -38.83
N ALA A 64 -3.19 -5.42 -37.63
CA ALA A 64 -3.56 -4.74 -36.40
C ALA A 64 -2.27 -4.16 -35.82
N THR A 65 -1.95 -2.96 -36.30
CA THR A 65 -1.04 -2.04 -35.63
C THR A 65 -1.35 -2.04 -34.14
N PRO A 66 -0.40 -2.39 -33.26
CA PRO A 66 -0.56 -2.14 -31.83
C PRO A 66 -0.81 -0.63 -31.67
N PRO A 67 -1.83 -0.16 -30.94
CA PRO A 67 -1.83 1.23 -30.54
C PRO A 67 -0.60 1.43 -29.65
N GLU A 68 0.42 2.07 -30.21
CA GLU A 68 1.53 2.66 -29.49
C GLU A 68 0.96 3.74 -28.56
N GLY A 69 0.56 3.30 -27.37
CA GLY A 69 0.16 4.15 -26.25
C GLY A 69 1.37 4.44 -25.38
N ASP A 70 2.37 5.13 -25.92
CA ASP A 70 3.54 5.58 -25.17
C ASP A 70 3.48 7.09 -24.96
N THR A 71 2.50 7.54 -24.16
CA THR A 71 2.47 8.91 -23.58
C THR A 71 1.85 8.95 -22.17
N ALA A 72 1.84 7.84 -21.42
CA ALA A 72 1.31 7.79 -20.04
C ALA A 72 2.39 7.62 -18.97
N THR A 73 3.64 7.36 -19.36
CA THR A 73 4.71 6.98 -18.42
C THR A 73 5.30 8.19 -17.68
N GLU A 74 5.24 9.41 -18.25
CA GLU A 74 5.88 10.59 -17.64
C GLU A 74 5.05 11.27 -16.53
N ALA A 75 3.74 11.05 -16.45
CA ALA A 75 2.88 11.72 -15.46
C ALA A 75 2.85 11.03 -14.09
N THR A 76 3.37 9.80 -14.00
CA THR A 76 3.24 8.93 -12.82
C THR A 76 4.55 8.71 -12.06
N ASP A 77 5.66 9.23 -12.60
CA ASP A 77 7.03 9.09 -12.08
C ASP A 77 7.20 9.71 -10.66
N GLY A 78 6.23 10.49 -10.20
CA GLY A 78 6.22 11.08 -8.84
C GLY A 78 5.21 10.49 -7.86
N VAL A 79 4.40 9.50 -8.24
CA VAL A 79 3.34 8.96 -7.36
C VAL A 79 3.91 7.95 -6.36
N PHE A 80 4.90 7.15 -6.74
CA PHE A 80 5.50 6.15 -5.87
C PHE A 80 6.91 6.60 -5.48
N LEU A 81 7.16 6.75 -4.18
CA LEU A 81 8.47 7.13 -3.68
C LEU A 81 9.29 5.88 -3.38
N ASP A 82 10.42 5.73 -4.06
CA ASP A 82 11.37 4.63 -3.82
C ASP A 82 12.11 4.78 -2.48
N ILE A 83 12.33 6.02 -2.06
CA ILE A 83 13.02 6.35 -0.81
C ILE A 83 11.99 6.84 0.19
N MET A 84 11.96 6.19 1.36
CA MET A 84 11.11 6.63 2.47
C MET A 84 11.69 7.92 3.07
N PRO A 85 10.92 9.01 3.13
CA PRO A 85 11.39 10.25 3.73
C PRO A 85 11.54 10.09 5.25
N GLU A 86 12.56 10.71 5.83
CA GLU A 86 12.77 10.73 7.29
C GLU A 86 11.64 11.45 8.03
N SER A 87 11.00 12.43 7.39
CA SER A 87 9.85 13.16 7.95
C SER A 87 8.81 13.47 6.88
N LEU A 88 7.55 13.66 7.30
CA LEU A 88 6.48 14.09 6.40
C LEU A 88 6.36 15.62 6.30
N ASP A 89 7.22 16.38 6.99
CA ASP A 89 7.11 17.83 7.08
C ASP A 89 7.38 18.52 5.74
N GLU A 90 8.28 17.97 4.92
CA GLU A 90 8.59 18.48 3.57
C GLU A 90 7.41 18.31 2.59
N LEU A 91 6.57 17.31 2.83
CA LEU A 91 5.39 17.03 2.00
C LEU A 91 4.17 17.83 2.48
N ARG A 92 4.26 18.46 3.66
CA ARG A 92 3.18 19.23 4.24
C ARG A 92 2.84 20.42 3.33
N TRP A 93 1.54 20.62 3.13
CA TRP A 93 0.91 21.60 2.25
C TRP A 93 1.14 21.37 0.75
N VAL A 94 2.07 20.49 0.37
CA VAL A 94 2.41 20.20 -1.03
C VAL A 94 1.70 18.94 -1.53
N LYS A 95 1.90 17.79 -0.85
CA LYS A 95 1.41 16.48 -1.28
C LYS A 95 0.60 15.78 -0.19
N ARG A 96 -0.33 14.93 -0.60
CA ARG A 96 -1.05 14.00 0.28
C ARG A 96 -0.26 12.70 0.32
N VAL A 97 -0.06 12.13 1.51
CA VAL A 97 0.77 10.94 1.65
C VAL A 97 -0.11 9.73 1.95
N ILE A 98 0.06 8.67 1.16
CA ILE A 98 -0.43 7.34 1.50
C ILE A 98 0.75 6.53 2.00
N ALA A 99 0.76 6.22 3.29
CA ALA A 99 1.75 5.32 3.88
C ALA A 99 1.15 3.91 3.95
N VAL A 100 1.82 2.95 3.31
CA VAL A 100 1.44 1.53 3.34
C VAL A 100 2.48 0.77 4.16
N PHE A 101 2.06 0.20 5.27
CA PHE A 101 2.87 -0.62 6.16
C PHE A 101 2.53 -2.10 5.97
N SER A 102 3.54 -2.96 6.06
CA SER A 102 3.39 -4.41 6.16
C SER A 102 4.58 -5.01 6.92
N ASP A 103 4.42 -6.24 7.42
CA ASP A 103 5.50 -6.99 8.07
C ASP A 103 6.44 -7.67 7.05
N SER A 104 6.01 -7.80 5.79
CA SER A 104 6.80 -8.46 4.75
C SER A 104 6.43 -7.99 3.34
N PRO A 105 7.40 -7.86 2.41
CA PRO A 105 7.10 -7.51 1.01
C PRO A 105 6.29 -8.58 0.26
N VAL A 106 6.25 -9.81 0.76
CA VAL A 106 5.48 -10.91 0.16
C VAL A 106 4.05 -11.05 0.72
N ASP A 107 3.65 -10.17 1.65
CA ASP A 107 2.31 -10.16 2.23
C ASP A 107 1.23 -10.00 1.14
N PRO A 108 0.21 -10.88 1.08
CA PRO A 108 -0.90 -10.76 0.14
C PRO A 108 -1.63 -9.41 0.19
N ASN A 109 -1.82 -8.82 1.38
CA ASN A 109 -2.48 -7.53 1.53
C ASN A 109 -1.64 -6.39 0.95
N PHE A 110 -0.33 -6.43 1.19
CA PHE A 110 0.61 -5.46 0.62
C PHE A 110 0.59 -5.52 -0.91
N ARG A 111 0.72 -6.73 -1.48
CA ARG A 111 0.68 -6.93 -2.93
C ARG A 111 -0.62 -6.42 -3.56
N ARG A 112 -1.77 -6.77 -2.95
CA ARG A 112 -3.08 -6.29 -3.40
C ARG A 112 -3.22 -4.77 -3.31
N GLN A 113 -2.70 -4.15 -2.25
CA GLN A 113 -2.72 -2.69 -2.12
C GLN A 113 -1.89 -2.04 -3.24
N MET A 114 -0.68 -2.54 -3.47
CA MET A 114 0.21 -1.98 -4.48
C MET A 114 -0.34 -2.17 -5.90
N GLU A 115 -0.98 -3.31 -6.18
CA GLU A 115 -1.70 -3.54 -7.43
C GLU A 115 -2.86 -2.53 -7.60
N ALA A 116 -3.68 -2.34 -6.55
CA ALA A 116 -4.79 -1.39 -6.59
C ALA A 116 -4.32 0.05 -6.83
N LEU A 117 -3.23 0.49 -6.19
CA LEU A 117 -2.66 1.83 -6.39
C LEU A 117 -2.11 2.01 -7.80
N ARG A 118 -1.45 0.98 -8.35
CA ARG A 118 -0.89 1.01 -9.72
C ARG A 118 -1.94 0.88 -10.82
N ALA A 119 -3.16 0.44 -10.49
CA ALA A 119 -4.23 0.34 -11.48
C ALA A 119 -4.73 1.72 -11.96
N ARG A 120 -4.60 2.77 -11.15
CA ARG A 120 -5.09 4.13 -11.44
C ARG A 120 -4.17 5.22 -10.87
N PRO A 121 -2.91 5.30 -11.32
CA PRO A 121 -1.95 6.26 -10.78
C PRO A 121 -2.31 7.71 -11.16
N ASP A 122 -3.00 7.94 -12.28
CA ASP A 122 -3.45 9.28 -12.71
C ASP A 122 -4.48 9.88 -11.74
N ASP A 123 -5.40 9.07 -11.22
CA ASP A 123 -6.41 9.50 -10.23
C ASP A 123 -5.74 9.96 -8.92
N LEU A 124 -4.59 9.37 -8.58
CA LEU A 124 -3.76 9.75 -7.44
C LEU A 124 -2.96 11.02 -7.75
N ALA A 125 -2.32 11.09 -8.93
CA ALA A 125 -1.55 12.24 -9.38
C ALA A 125 -2.40 13.52 -9.44
N TYR A 126 -3.62 13.43 -9.96
CA TYR A 126 -4.58 14.55 -10.02
C TYR A 126 -4.90 15.16 -8.65
N ARG A 127 -4.74 14.37 -7.58
CA ARG A 127 -5.00 14.77 -6.19
C ARG A 127 -3.72 15.07 -5.41
N ASP A 128 -2.59 15.20 -6.09
CA ASP A 128 -1.27 15.42 -5.49
C ASP A 128 -0.90 14.33 -4.46
N VAL A 129 -1.24 13.07 -4.75
CA VAL A 129 -0.95 11.95 -3.84
C VAL A 129 0.42 11.36 -4.14
N VAL A 130 1.18 11.10 -3.09
CA VAL A 130 2.40 10.31 -3.10
C VAL A 130 2.25 9.09 -2.19
N VAL A 131 2.85 7.98 -2.58
CA VAL A 131 2.79 6.69 -1.91
C VAL A 131 4.16 6.38 -1.34
N VAL A 132 4.20 6.08 -0.04
CA VAL A 132 5.38 5.61 0.68
C VAL A 132 5.09 4.21 1.19
N THR A 133 6.05 3.31 1.06
CA THR A 133 5.90 1.92 1.52
C THR A 133 6.96 1.56 2.55
N ASP A 134 6.54 0.83 3.57
CA ASP A 134 7.44 0.23 4.56
C ASP A 134 7.02 -1.24 4.79
N THR A 135 7.90 -2.16 4.40
CA THR A 135 7.67 -3.61 4.45
C THR A 135 8.60 -4.33 5.41
N ASP A 136 9.43 -3.61 6.15
CA ASP A 136 10.38 -4.18 7.10
C ASP A 136 10.02 -3.73 8.54
N PRO A 137 9.52 -4.63 9.41
CA PRO A 137 9.20 -4.28 10.78
C PRO A 137 10.44 -3.99 11.66
N ALA A 138 11.63 -4.41 11.24
CA ALA A 138 12.89 -4.12 11.94
C ALA A 138 13.50 -2.76 11.52
N SER A 139 13.07 -2.22 10.38
CA SER A 139 13.35 -0.84 9.97
C SER A 139 12.73 0.10 11.00
N GLN A 140 13.55 0.68 11.87
CA GLN A 140 13.14 1.68 12.86
C GLN A 140 12.86 3.02 12.16
N SER A 141 11.96 3.01 11.18
CA SER A 141 11.59 4.20 10.43
C SER A 141 10.82 5.18 11.31
N ALA A 142 11.06 6.49 11.14
CA ALA A 142 10.34 7.53 11.86
C ALA A 142 8.81 7.42 11.67
N LEU A 143 8.37 6.92 10.51
CA LEU A 143 6.96 6.67 10.22
C LEU A 143 6.39 5.52 11.06
N ARG A 144 7.13 4.43 11.29
CA ARG A 144 6.69 3.33 12.18
C ARG A 144 6.60 3.78 13.62
N GLU A 145 7.56 4.57 14.10
CA GLU A 145 7.54 5.12 15.46
C GLU A 145 6.32 6.02 15.68
N THR A 146 5.98 6.83 14.66
CA THR A 146 4.86 7.77 14.69
C THR A 146 3.51 7.07 14.58
N PHE A 147 3.33 6.20 13.58
CA PHE A 147 2.02 5.61 13.27
C PHE A 147 1.74 4.30 14.00
N ARG A 148 2.79 3.63 14.50
CA ARG A 148 2.74 2.35 15.24
C ARG A 148 1.83 1.32 14.59
N PRO A 149 2.10 0.96 13.31
CA PRO A 149 1.30 -0.04 12.61
C PRO A 149 1.41 -1.40 13.27
N ARG A 150 0.35 -2.21 13.15
CA ARG A 150 0.33 -3.62 13.55
C ARG A 150 0.00 -4.43 12.30
N GLY A 151 0.97 -5.17 11.76
CA GLY A 151 0.81 -5.87 10.49
C GLY A 151 0.55 -4.92 9.32
N PHE A 152 -0.33 -5.34 8.41
CA PHE A 152 -0.75 -4.50 7.30
C PHE A 152 -1.59 -3.30 7.77
N MET A 153 -1.17 -2.09 7.39
CA MET A 153 -1.94 -0.88 7.62
C MET A 153 -1.73 0.13 6.51
N MET A 154 -2.82 0.68 5.98
CA MET A 154 -2.79 1.86 5.12
C MET A 154 -3.19 3.10 5.92
N VAL A 155 -2.40 4.16 5.81
CA VAL A 155 -2.67 5.47 6.41
C VAL A 155 -2.72 6.52 5.31
N LEU A 156 -3.78 7.33 5.29
CA LEU A 156 -3.88 8.50 4.43
C LEU A 156 -3.64 9.75 5.28
N ILE A 157 -2.64 10.54 4.90
CA ILE A 157 -2.28 11.82 5.48
C ILE A 157 -2.64 12.93 4.48
N GLY A 158 -3.36 13.94 4.94
CA GLY A 158 -3.72 15.10 4.13
C GLY A 158 -2.55 16.06 3.95
N LYS A 159 -2.70 17.04 3.04
CA LYS A 159 -1.71 18.14 2.90
C LYS A 159 -1.56 18.95 4.19
N ASP A 160 -2.54 18.95 5.08
CA ASP A 160 -2.45 19.60 6.39
C ASP A 160 -1.56 18.84 7.41
N GLY A 161 -1.04 17.67 7.04
CA GLY A 161 -0.26 16.77 7.90
C GLY A 161 -1.14 15.93 8.84
N GLN A 162 -2.46 16.07 8.76
CA GLN A 162 -3.38 15.33 9.63
C GLN A 162 -3.72 13.97 9.03
N ILE A 163 -3.86 12.98 9.91
CA ILE A 163 -4.32 11.64 9.54
C ILE A 163 -5.80 11.72 9.16
N LYS A 164 -6.11 11.39 7.91
CA LYS A 164 -7.49 11.39 7.39
C LYS A 164 -8.14 10.02 7.49
N LEU A 165 -7.35 8.97 7.33
CA LEU A 165 -7.87 7.60 7.34
C LEU A 165 -6.80 6.61 7.81
N ARG A 166 -7.22 5.59 8.54
CA ARG A 166 -6.44 4.37 8.82
C ARG A 166 -7.26 3.15 8.44
N LYS A 167 -6.66 2.19 7.75
CA LYS A 167 -7.32 0.93 7.36
C LYS A 167 -6.40 -0.27 7.56
N PRO A 168 -6.88 -1.35 8.19
CA PRO A 168 -6.13 -2.60 8.32
C PRO A 168 -6.30 -3.54 7.11
N LEU A 169 -6.95 -3.08 6.04
CA LEU A 169 -7.27 -3.87 4.84
C LEU A 169 -6.96 -3.05 3.59
N PRO A 170 -6.58 -3.71 2.48
CA PRO A 170 -6.28 -3.02 1.24
C PRO A 170 -7.53 -2.31 0.69
N TRP A 171 -7.29 -1.13 0.12
CA TRP A 171 -8.30 -0.20 -0.38
C TRP A 171 -7.96 0.20 -1.81
N ASP A 172 -9.00 0.26 -2.65
CA ASP A 172 -8.88 0.65 -4.05
C ASP A 172 -8.81 2.20 -4.20
N VAL A 173 -8.19 2.64 -5.29
CA VAL A 173 -7.98 4.05 -5.62
C VAL A 173 -9.30 4.82 -5.69
N ARG A 174 -10.39 4.20 -6.11
CA ARG A 174 -11.71 4.83 -6.16
C ARG A 174 -12.18 5.24 -4.76
N GLU A 175 -12.07 4.35 -3.78
CA GLU A 175 -12.45 4.60 -2.39
C GLU A 175 -11.51 5.63 -1.74
N ILE A 176 -10.21 5.53 -2.02
CA ILE A 176 -9.20 6.50 -1.56
C ILE A 176 -9.53 7.88 -2.11
N SER A 177 -9.79 8.00 -3.41
CA SER A 177 -10.13 9.25 -4.09
C SER A 177 -11.40 9.88 -3.50
N ARG A 178 -12.44 9.07 -3.27
CA ARG A 178 -13.67 9.53 -2.60
C ARG A 178 -13.43 10.03 -1.19
N ALA A 179 -12.52 9.39 -0.45
CA ALA A 179 -12.15 9.85 0.89
C ALA A 179 -11.40 11.19 0.85
N ILE A 180 -10.47 11.34 -0.11
CA ILE A 180 -9.72 12.58 -0.33
C ILE A 180 -10.66 13.73 -0.72
N ASP A 181 -11.57 13.48 -1.66
CA ASP A 181 -12.49 14.50 -2.17
C ASP A 181 -13.40 15.04 -1.08
N LYS A 182 -13.70 14.27 -0.02
CA LYS A 182 -14.49 14.73 1.13
C LYS A 182 -13.71 15.64 2.11
N THR A 183 -12.40 15.78 1.97
CA THR A 183 -11.61 16.61 2.90
C THR A 183 -11.86 18.10 2.68
N PRO A 184 -11.95 18.94 3.74
CA PRO A 184 -12.26 20.36 3.61
C PRO A 184 -11.30 21.12 2.68
N LEU A 185 -9.99 20.83 2.80
CA LEU A 185 -8.97 21.43 1.95
C LEU A 185 -9.15 21.05 0.47
N ARG A 186 -9.51 19.78 0.18
CA ARG A 186 -9.77 19.35 -1.20
C ARG A 186 -11.03 20.01 -1.77
N GLN A 187 -12.07 20.15 -0.96
CA GLN A 187 -13.29 20.87 -1.35
C GLN A 187 -13.01 22.35 -1.65
N GLN A 188 -12.08 22.97 -0.93
CA GLN A 188 -11.62 24.32 -1.24
C GLN A 188 -10.85 24.38 -2.57
N GLU A 189 -9.89 23.47 -2.80
CA GLU A 189 -9.18 23.38 -4.09
C GLU A 189 -10.15 23.26 -5.27
N LEU A 190 -11.18 22.43 -5.16
CA LEU A 190 -12.19 22.23 -6.21
C LEU A 190 -13.03 23.50 -6.46
N ARG A 191 -13.44 24.22 -5.39
CA ARG A 191 -14.14 25.50 -5.53
C ARG A 191 -13.25 26.54 -6.21
N ASP A 192 -12.00 26.64 -5.80
CA ASP A 192 -11.04 27.60 -6.34
C ASP A 192 -10.72 27.29 -7.81
N GLN A 193 -10.63 26.01 -8.18
CA GLN A 193 -10.48 25.55 -9.56
C GLN A 193 -11.70 25.91 -10.42
N GLY A 194 -12.92 25.67 -9.91
CA GLY A 194 -14.16 26.06 -10.60
C GLY A 194 -14.28 27.57 -10.78
N GLN A 195 -13.82 28.36 -9.81
CA GLN A 195 -13.83 29.82 -9.87
C GLN A 195 -12.77 30.37 -10.85
N ARG A 196 -11.62 29.69 -10.98
CA ARG A 196 -10.54 30.08 -11.90
C ARG A 196 -10.84 29.71 -13.37
N GLY A 197 -11.76 28.79 -13.60
CA GLY A 197 -12.18 28.31 -14.92
C GLY A 197 -13.34 29.06 -15.56
N GLY A 198 -13.76 30.23 -15.06
CA GLY A 198 -14.84 31.01 -15.70
C GLY A 198 -14.65 32.52 -15.61
N PRO A 199 -15.37 33.31 -16.44
CA PRO A 199 -16.27 32.93 -17.54
C PRO A 199 -15.59 32.79 -18.93
#